data_AF-A0A8B9WU81-F1
#
_entry.id   AF-A0A8B9WU81-F1
#
_cell.length_a   1.000
_cell.length_b   1.000
_cell.length_c   1.000
_cell.angle_alpha   90.00
_cell.angle_beta   90.00
_cell.angle_gamma   90.00
#
_symmetry.space_group_name_H-M   'P 1'
#
loop_
_entity.id
_entity.type
_entity.pdbx_description
1 polymer ?
#
loop_
_entity_poly.entity_id
_entity_poly.type
_entity_poly.pdbx_seq_one_letter_code
_entity_poly.pdbx_strand_id
1 'polypeptide(L)'
;MAGRDCGGDCGPGRANEDNARFLLLGALLALYLLGGAAVFSALERPHERQARQRWEERLAGFGRRHNLSRDALRGFLRHFEEAAAAGVRVDGARPRWDFPGAFYFVGTVVSTIGFGMATPATVGGKVFLIGYGLLGCSSTLLFFNLFLERLITGIAHVTRWCGARRPGRRAGRRARSPAGGAAGKPSVRVVLLALGAASLALCCGAAALYAAAEGWGYLDALYFCFVAFSTIGFGDLVSGQQARYDGQGLYRVANFVLLLSGVCCLYSLFNVVSILVRQAVNWALGRAAGAGCRRGRGRGGPPRRNAVGPGRVRSGARGAAEADGSSGARRLSGEMVSMKDLLAANKASLAALQKQLSEAASGRPRRASTPPADDEFSGGVGAFAVMNGRLAETSAGR
;
A
#
# COMPACT_ATOMS: atom_id res chain seq x y z
N MET A 1 42.25 25.13 -35.34
CA MET A 1 41.35 26.07 -34.62
C MET A 1 40.11 25.31 -34.17
N ALA A 2 40.01 25.09 -32.86
CA ALA A 2 38.86 24.69 -32.03
C ALA A 2 37.79 23.75 -32.63
N GLY A 3 38.02 22.44 -32.54
CA GLY A 3 36.94 21.46 -32.36
C GLY A 3 36.71 21.27 -30.86
N ARG A 4 35.57 21.71 -30.34
CA ARG A 4 35.15 21.41 -28.96
C ARG A 4 34.41 20.07 -28.99
N ASP A 5 35.06 19.05 -28.47
CA ASP A 5 34.43 17.83 -28.01
C ASP A 5 33.44 18.16 -26.87
N CYS A 6 32.17 17.84 -27.07
CA CYS A 6 31.19 17.75 -25.99
C CYS A 6 30.98 16.27 -25.64
N GLY A 7 31.93 15.73 -24.88
CA GLY A 7 31.60 14.71 -23.88
C GLY A 7 30.88 15.40 -22.72
N GLY A 8 29.72 14.87 -22.32
CA GLY A 8 28.90 15.46 -21.27
C GLY A 8 27.95 14.45 -20.64
N ASP A 9 28.45 13.78 -19.62
CA ASP A 9 27.76 13.27 -18.42
C ASP A 9 26.29 12.86 -18.52
N CYS A 10 26.06 11.55 -18.46
CA CYS A 10 24.80 10.94 -18.05
C CYS A 10 24.81 10.67 -16.53
N GLY A 11 24.68 11.72 -15.71
CA GLY A 11 24.35 11.73 -14.27
C GLY A 11 24.05 13.18 -13.90
N PRO A 12 23.13 13.58 -12.96
CA PRO A 12 22.49 12.92 -11.81
C PRO A 12 20.95 13.16 -11.73
N GLY A 13 20.30 13.54 -12.84
CA GLY A 13 18.93 14.10 -12.83
C GLY A 13 17.81 13.15 -12.38
N ARG A 14 17.90 11.84 -12.71
CA ARG A 14 16.85 10.86 -12.35
C ARG A 14 16.78 10.54 -10.87
N ALA A 15 17.94 10.46 -10.20
CA ALA A 15 17.99 10.19 -8.75
C ALA A 15 17.36 11.34 -7.94
N ASN A 16 17.54 12.58 -8.39
CA ASN A 16 16.93 13.75 -7.75
C ASN A 16 15.41 13.80 -7.95
N GLU A 17 14.88 13.36 -9.09
CA GLU A 17 13.43 13.30 -9.33
C GLU A 17 12.73 12.25 -8.45
N ASP A 18 13.34 11.07 -8.30
CA ASP A 18 12.78 10.00 -7.45
C ASP A 18 12.88 10.34 -5.96
N ASN A 19 13.98 10.97 -5.52
CA ASN A 19 14.11 11.50 -4.17
C ASN A 19 13.08 12.62 -3.91
N ALA A 20 12.84 13.50 -4.88
CA ALA A 20 11.81 14.54 -4.76
C ALA A 20 10.40 13.96 -4.65
N ARG A 21 10.07 12.90 -5.42
CA ARG A 21 8.80 12.16 -5.29
C ARG A 21 8.62 11.56 -3.90
N PHE A 22 9.66 10.91 -3.39
CA PHE A 22 9.65 10.30 -2.07
C PHE A 22 9.45 11.34 -0.96
N LEU A 23 10.21 12.45 -1.00
CA LEU A 23 10.09 13.55 -0.04
C LEU A 23 8.71 14.22 -0.11
N LEU A 24 8.17 14.45 -1.31
CA LEU A 24 6.83 15.01 -1.47
C LEU A 24 5.75 14.08 -0.89
N LEU A 25 5.84 12.78 -1.16
CA LEU A 25 4.91 11.80 -0.60
C LEU A 25 5.01 11.76 0.93
N GLY A 26 6.22 11.81 1.48
CA GLY A 26 6.47 11.90 2.92
C GLY A 26 5.86 13.15 3.54
N ALA A 27 6.02 14.31 2.90
CA ALA A 27 5.42 15.57 3.36
C ALA A 27 3.88 15.53 3.30
N LEU A 28 3.30 14.99 2.23
CA LEU A 28 1.85 14.80 2.11
C LEU A 28 1.30 13.85 3.18
N LEU A 29 2.01 12.76 3.46
CA LEU A 29 1.65 11.83 4.53
C LEU A 29 1.73 12.50 5.91
N ALA A 30 2.79 13.26 6.19
CA ALA A 30 2.91 14.00 7.44
C ALA A 30 1.76 15.01 7.62
N LEU A 31 1.40 15.76 6.57
CA LEU A 31 0.27 16.67 6.59
C LEU A 31 -1.07 15.93 6.83
N TYR A 32 -1.25 14.77 6.18
CA TYR A 32 -2.43 13.93 6.39
C TYR A 32 -2.52 13.44 7.84
N LEU A 33 -1.41 13.01 8.44
CA LEU A 33 -1.35 12.59 9.85
C LEU A 33 -1.64 13.75 10.80
N LEU A 34 -1.09 14.94 10.56
CA LEU A 34 -1.36 16.13 11.38
C LEU A 34 -2.84 16.55 11.30
N GLY A 35 -3.43 16.52 10.10
CA GLY A 35 -4.86 16.77 9.91
C GLY A 35 -5.72 15.75 10.65
N GLY A 36 -5.40 14.45 10.52
CA GLY A 36 -6.07 13.38 11.26
C GLY A 36 -5.97 13.56 12.79
N ALA A 37 -4.77 13.86 13.30
CA ALA A 37 -4.55 14.09 14.73
C ALA A 37 -5.36 15.28 15.26
N ALA A 38 -5.44 16.38 14.51
CA ALA A 38 -6.24 17.53 14.87
C ALA A 38 -7.74 17.19 14.92
N VAL A 39 -8.25 16.47 13.92
CA VAL A 39 -9.65 16.05 13.85
C VAL A 39 -10.00 15.09 14.99
N PHE A 40 -9.24 14.02 15.20
CA PHE A 40 -9.50 13.08 16.30
C PHE A 40 -9.35 13.74 17.67
N SER A 41 -8.34 14.61 17.87
CA SER A 41 -8.23 15.35 19.13
C SER A 41 -9.40 16.30 19.35
N ALA A 42 -10.03 16.85 18.31
CA ALA A 42 -11.19 17.71 18.45
C ALA A 42 -12.46 16.90 18.76
N LEU A 43 -12.62 15.74 18.12
CA LEU A 43 -13.80 14.88 18.27
C LEU A 43 -13.79 14.06 19.57
N GLU A 44 -12.66 13.44 19.93
CA GLU A 44 -12.59 12.44 20.99
C GLU A 44 -12.22 13.01 22.37
N ARG A 45 -11.39 14.06 22.42
CA ARG A 45 -10.90 14.64 23.69
C ARG A 45 -12.01 15.14 24.62
N PRO A 46 -13.11 15.75 24.13
CA PRO A 46 -14.22 16.12 25.00
C PRO A 46 -14.87 14.89 25.65
N HIS A 47 -15.07 13.82 24.87
CA HIS A 47 -15.68 12.58 25.36
C HIS A 47 -14.76 11.88 26.37
N GLU A 48 -13.45 11.82 26.11
CA GLU A 48 -12.44 11.28 27.04
C GLU A 48 -12.49 12.00 28.40
N ARG A 49 -12.53 13.33 28.39
CA ARG A 49 -12.63 14.13 29.63
C ARG A 49 -13.91 13.83 30.40
N GLN A 50 -15.05 13.73 29.71
CA GLN A 50 -16.33 13.38 30.34
C GLN A 50 -16.33 11.95 30.89
N ALA A 51 -15.74 10.98 30.17
CA ALA A 51 -15.60 9.61 30.64
C ALA A 51 -14.73 9.54 31.91
N ARG A 52 -13.62 10.28 31.94
CA ARG A 52 -12.74 10.37 33.11
C ARG A 52 -13.45 10.98 34.33
N GLN A 53 -14.20 12.06 34.14
CA GLN A 53 -14.99 12.67 35.22
C GLN A 53 -16.03 11.68 35.77
N ARG A 54 -16.80 11.02 34.91
CA ARG A 54 -17.77 10.00 35.32
C ARG A 54 -17.11 8.83 36.07
N TRP A 55 -15.92 8.42 35.66
CA TRP A 55 -15.16 7.38 36.36
C TRP A 55 -14.73 7.83 37.76
N GLU A 56 -14.14 9.03 37.88
CA GLU A 56 -13.71 9.59 39.16
C GLU A 56 -14.89 9.77 40.14
N GLU A 57 -16.04 10.20 39.64
CA GLU A 57 -17.29 10.31 40.42
C GLU A 57 -17.80 8.95 40.90
N ARG A 58 -17.84 7.93 40.02
CA ARG A 58 -18.24 6.57 40.38
C ARG A 58 -17.31 5.98 41.44
N LEU A 59 -16.01 6.17 41.27
CA LEU A 59 -14.99 5.68 42.20
C LEU A 59 -15.12 6.35 43.57
N ALA A 60 -15.29 7.68 43.59
CA ALA A 60 -15.49 8.44 44.83
C ALA A 60 -16.84 8.10 45.51
N GLY A 61 -17.89 7.85 44.73
CA GLY A 61 -19.19 7.42 45.21
C GLY A 61 -19.13 6.04 45.86
N PHE A 62 -18.49 5.08 45.20
CA PHE A 62 -18.29 3.73 45.72
C PHE A 62 -17.44 3.72 47.00
N GLY A 63 -16.31 4.44 46.99
CA GLY A 63 -15.44 4.57 48.16
C GLY A 63 -16.17 5.14 49.38
N ARG A 64 -17.00 6.17 49.19
CA ARG A 64 -17.82 6.77 50.28
C ARG A 64 -18.89 5.81 50.79
N ARG A 65 -19.59 5.10 49.90
CA ARG A 65 -20.68 4.16 50.28
C ARG A 65 -20.17 2.99 51.12
N HIS A 66 -18.96 2.51 50.86
CA HIS A 66 -18.38 1.36 51.54
C HIS A 66 -17.28 1.72 52.54
N ASN A 67 -17.11 3.02 52.85
CA ASN A 67 -16.09 3.53 53.77
C ASN A 67 -14.66 3.02 53.46
N LEU A 68 -14.31 2.98 52.17
CA LEU A 68 -13.01 2.51 51.68
C LEU A 68 -12.06 3.68 51.46
N SER A 69 -10.79 3.51 51.84
CA SER A 69 -9.75 4.47 51.48
C SER A 69 -9.53 4.47 49.97
N ARG A 70 -9.26 5.65 49.40
CA ARG A 70 -8.99 5.78 47.95
C ARG A 70 -7.79 4.94 47.52
N ASP A 71 -6.79 4.82 48.37
CA ASP A 71 -5.56 4.10 48.06
C ASP A 71 -5.75 2.59 48.12
N ALA A 72 -6.54 2.05 49.06
CA ALA A 72 -6.90 0.64 49.06
C ALA A 72 -7.73 0.27 47.81
N LEU A 73 -8.67 1.13 47.42
CA LEU A 73 -9.49 0.90 46.23
C LEU A 73 -8.67 0.96 44.93
N ARG A 74 -7.74 1.91 44.81
CA ARG A 74 -6.78 1.97 43.70
C ARG A 74 -5.84 0.77 43.69
N GLY A 75 -5.38 0.34 44.87
CA GLY A 75 -4.60 -0.88 45.02
C GLY A 75 -5.34 -2.10 44.50
N PHE A 76 -6.60 -2.28 44.88
CA PHE A 76 -7.44 -3.37 44.36
C PHE A 76 -7.63 -3.28 42.84
N LEU A 77 -7.92 -2.09 42.31
CA LEU A 77 -8.05 -1.89 40.87
C LEU A 77 -6.77 -2.21 40.10
N ARG A 78 -5.59 -1.92 40.68
CA ARG A 78 -4.32 -2.32 40.09
C ARG A 78 -4.15 -3.84 40.03
N HIS A 79 -4.51 -4.56 41.09
CA HIS A 79 -4.50 -6.03 41.06
C HIS A 79 -5.52 -6.58 40.04
N PHE A 80 -6.66 -5.91 39.90
CA PHE A 80 -7.64 -6.25 38.88
C PHE A 80 -7.10 -6.02 37.45
N GLU A 81 -6.40 -4.91 37.20
CA GLU A 81 -5.71 -4.64 35.94
C GLU A 81 -4.65 -5.70 35.64
N GLU A 82 -3.87 -6.13 36.64
CA GLU A 82 -2.89 -7.21 36.53
C GLU A 82 -3.56 -8.55 36.21
N ALA A 83 -4.66 -8.89 36.88
CA ALA A 83 -5.43 -10.10 36.60
C ALA A 83 -6.07 -10.06 35.20
N ALA A 84 -6.61 -8.91 34.78
CA ALA A 84 -7.15 -8.70 33.44
C ALA A 84 -6.07 -8.85 32.37
N ALA A 85 -4.87 -8.34 32.62
CA ALA A 85 -3.70 -8.52 31.75
C ALA A 85 -3.26 -10.00 31.66
N ALA A 86 -3.43 -10.76 32.74
CA ALA A 86 -3.22 -12.22 32.75
C ALA A 86 -4.35 -13.01 32.06
N GLY A 87 -5.41 -12.33 31.61
CA GLY A 87 -6.54 -12.93 30.89
C GLY A 87 -7.72 -13.36 31.77
N VAL A 88 -7.73 -12.98 33.06
CA VAL A 88 -8.88 -13.20 33.95
C VAL A 88 -9.98 -12.21 33.57
N ARG A 89 -11.16 -12.72 33.26
CA ARG A 89 -12.31 -11.91 32.85
C ARG A 89 -13.44 -12.05 33.88
N VAL A 90 -14.10 -10.92 34.13
CA VAL A 90 -15.32 -10.87 34.96
C VAL A 90 -16.53 -11.34 34.16
N ASP A 91 -16.54 -11.05 32.86
CA ASP A 91 -17.62 -11.45 31.97
C ASP A 91 -17.45 -12.93 31.57
N GLY A 92 -18.54 -13.69 31.56
CA GLY A 92 -18.60 -15.11 31.14
C GLY A 92 -18.33 -15.35 29.64
N ALA A 93 -17.38 -14.62 29.06
CA ALA A 93 -16.94 -14.75 27.69
C ALA A 93 -16.20 -16.08 27.46
N ARG A 94 -16.20 -16.52 26.21
CA ARG A 94 -15.57 -17.78 25.80
C ARG A 94 -14.06 -17.82 26.14
N PRO A 95 -13.49 -18.98 26.52
CA PRO A 95 -12.05 -19.14 26.69
C PRO A 95 -11.28 -18.76 25.42
N ARG A 96 -10.24 -17.93 25.56
CA ARG A 96 -9.45 -17.43 24.41
C ARG A 96 -8.51 -18.48 23.80
N TRP A 97 -8.04 -19.43 24.61
CA TRP A 97 -7.02 -20.41 24.23
C TRP A 97 -7.56 -21.83 24.05
N ASP A 98 -8.88 -21.99 23.88
CA ASP A 98 -9.41 -23.23 23.32
C ASP A 98 -9.09 -23.33 21.81
N PHE A 99 -9.19 -24.51 21.21
CA PHE A 99 -8.73 -24.70 19.83
C PHE A 99 -9.33 -23.71 18.81
N PRO A 100 -10.66 -23.43 18.80
CA PRO A 100 -11.21 -22.43 17.88
C PRO A 100 -10.77 -21.00 18.21
N GLY A 101 -10.52 -20.67 19.49
CA GLY A 101 -9.97 -19.37 19.90
C GLY A 101 -8.51 -19.21 19.46
N ALA A 102 -7.71 -20.27 19.61
CA ALA A 102 -6.34 -20.33 19.10
C ALA A 102 -6.29 -20.25 17.56
N PHE A 103 -7.22 -20.92 16.86
CA PHE A 103 -7.35 -20.84 15.41
C PHE A 103 -7.68 -19.42 14.94
N TYR A 104 -8.61 -18.76 15.64
CA TYR A 104 -8.91 -17.35 15.40
C TYR A 104 -7.68 -16.46 15.64
N PHE A 105 -6.97 -16.66 16.75
CA PHE A 105 -5.73 -15.96 17.07
C PHE A 105 -4.69 -16.09 15.95
N VAL A 106 -4.34 -17.31 15.53
CA VAL A 106 -3.36 -17.50 14.45
C VAL A 106 -3.85 -16.94 13.10
N GLY A 107 -5.15 -17.00 12.82
CA GLY A 107 -5.76 -16.36 11.66
C GLY A 107 -5.54 -14.84 11.67
N THR A 108 -5.73 -14.18 12.81
CA THR A 108 -5.49 -12.73 12.97
C THR A 108 -4.02 -12.34 12.90
N VAL A 109 -3.10 -13.23 13.31
CA VAL A 109 -1.65 -13.03 13.16
C VAL A 109 -1.26 -13.08 11.68
N VAL A 110 -1.65 -14.16 11.00
CA VAL A 110 -1.25 -14.45 9.61
C VAL A 110 -1.87 -13.44 8.63
N SER A 111 -3.06 -12.92 8.92
CA SER A 111 -3.72 -11.84 8.17
C SER A 111 -3.30 -10.43 8.58
N THR A 112 -2.41 -10.30 9.56
CA THR A 112 -1.95 -9.02 10.14
C THR A 112 -3.05 -8.11 10.68
N ILE A 113 -4.25 -8.65 10.97
CA ILE A 113 -5.33 -7.86 11.59
C ILE A 113 -4.98 -7.56 13.04
N GLY A 114 -4.63 -8.59 13.82
CA GLY A 114 -4.15 -8.44 15.19
C GLY A 114 -5.05 -7.66 16.16
N PHE A 115 -6.32 -8.07 16.36
CA PHE A 115 -7.27 -7.41 17.28
C PHE A 115 -6.80 -7.23 18.74
N GLY A 116 -5.67 -7.79 19.16
CA GLY A 116 -5.14 -7.60 20.53
C GLY A 116 -5.95 -8.28 21.64
N MET A 117 -7.07 -8.95 21.32
CA MET A 117 -7.90 -9.63 22.32
C MET A 117 -7.19 -10.81 22.98
N ALA A 118 -6.25 -11.48 22.31
CA ALA A 118 -5.46 -12.53 22.93
C ALA A 118 -4.00 -12.33 22.53
N THR A 119 -3.10 -12.36 23.52
CA THR A 119 -1.66 -12.23 23.30
C THR A 119 -0.94 -13.33 24.09
N PRO A 120 0.13 -13.91 23.55
CA PRO A 120 0.87 -14.96 24.25
C PRO A 120 1.53 -14.38 25.50
N ALA A 121 1.13 -14.87 26.68
CA ALA A 121 1.74 -14.47 27.95
C ALA A 121 3.07 -15.19 28.20
N THR A 122 3.20 -16.44 27.74
CA THR A 122 4.38 -17.27 27.97
C THR A 122 5.56 -16.88 27.07
N VAL A 123 6.77 -17.04 27.59
CA VAL A 123 8.01 -16.82 26.80
C VAL A 123 8.02 -17.72 25.55
N GLY A 124 7.69 -19.01 25.72
CA GLY A 124 7.60 -19.96 24.61
C GLY A 124 6.57 -19.54 23.55
N GLY A 125 5.39 -19.07 23.97
CA GLY A 125 4.37 -18.57 23.04
C GLY A 125 4.82 -17.34 22.26
N LYS A 126 5.56 -16.41 22.89
CA LYS A 126 6.13 -15.23 22.24
C LYS A 126 7.21 -15.61 21.22
N VAL A 127 8.12 -16.51 21.57
CA VAL A 127 9.17 -17.01 20.67
C VAL A 127 8.54 -17.74 19.47
N PHE A 128 7.56 -18.62 19.72
CA PHE A 128 6.83 -19.30 18.67
C PHE A 128 6.11 -18.31 17.74
N LEU A 129 5.45 -17.28 18.29
CA LEU A 129 4.77 -16.25 17.51
C LEU A 129 5.72 -15.51 16.58
N ILE A 130 6.96 -15.23 17.00
CA ILE A 130 7.95 -14.56 16.15
C ILE A 130 8.27 -15.42 14.91
N GLY A 131 8.57 -16.71 15.10
CA GLY A 131 8.88 -17.62 14.00
C GLY A 131 7.67 -17.92 13.11
N TYR A 132 6.53 -18.25 13.73
CA TYR A 132 5.27 -18.52 13.05
C TYR A 132 4.77 -17.30 12.26
N GLY A 133 4.83 -16.11 12.88
CA GLY A 133 4.39 -14.86 12.28
C GLY A 133 5.20 -14.47 11.06
N LEU A 134 6.53 -14.64 11.09
CA LEU A 134 7.38 -14.32 9.93
C LEU A 134 7.02 -15.16 8.70
N LEU A 135 6.92 -16.48 8.87
CA LEU A 135 6.56 -17.40 7.78
C LEU A 135 5.11 -17.20 7.34
N GLY A 136 4.20 -17.02 8.29
CA GLY A 136 2.78 -16.79 8.07
C GLY A 136 2.52 -15.52 7.27
N CYS A 137 2.97 -14.36 7.76
CA CYS A 137 2.78 -13.08 7.10
C CYS A 137 3.38 -13.06 5.69
N SER A 138 4.58 -13.63 5.51
CA SER A 138 5.22 -13.72 4.19
C SER A 138 4.39 -14.56 3.21
N SER A 139 3.88 -15.71 3.68
CA SER A 139 3.04 -16.61 2.88
C SER A 139 1.69 -15.96 2.53
N THR A 140 1.09 -15.22 3.46
CA THR A 140 -0.16 -14.48 3.23
C THR A 140 0.01 -13.37 2.22
N LEU A 141 1.10 -12.60 2.29
CA LEU A 141 1.39 -11.57 1.30
C LEU A 141 1.53 -12.15 -0.10
N LEU A 142 2.18 -13.31 -0.24
CA LEU A 142 2.23 -14.03 -1.51
C LEU A 142 0.84 -14.47 -1.95
N PHE A 143 0.05 -15.06 -1.06
CA PHE A 143 -1.32 -15.47 -1.34
C PHE A 143 -2.19 -14.29 -1.81
N PHE A 144 -2.14 -13.15 -1.14
CA PHE A 144 -2.90 -11.96 -1.53
C PHE A 144 -2.47 -11.41 -2.89
N ASN A 145 -1.18 -11.45 -3.23
CA ASN A 145 -0.70 -11.07 -4.56
C ASN A 145 -1.22 -12.01 -5.66
N LEU A 146 -1.19 -13.33 -5.42
CA LEU A 146 -1.74 -14.32 -6.36
C LEU A 146 -3.26 -14.18 -6.48
N PHE A 147 -3.94 -13.93 -5.36
CA PHE A 147 -5.38 -13.67 -5.33
C PHE A 147 -5.73 -12.42 -6.16
N LEU A 148 -4.98 -11.33 -6.01
CA LEU A 148 -5.15 -10.11 -6.79
C LEU A 148 -5.00 -10.37 -8.30
N GLU A 149 -4.00 -11.15 -8.73
CA GLU A 149 -3.81 -11.51 -10.14
C GLU A 149 -5.02 -12.28 -10.70
N ARG A 150 -5.52 -13.25 -9.93
CA ARG A 150 -6.72 -14.04 -10.29
C ARG A 150 -7.97 -13.18 -10.30
N LEU A 151 -8.13 -12.27 -9.34
CA LEU A 151 -9.26 -11.36 -9.23
C LEU A 151 -9.33 -10.39 -10.41
N ILE A 152 -8.21 -9.77 -10.78
CA ILE A 152 -8.15 -8.88 -11.96
C ILE A 152 -8.50 -9.64 -13.24
N THR A 153 -7.99 -10.86 -13.39
CA THR A 153 -8.32 -11.73 -14.53
C THR A 153 -9.81 -12.10 -14.55
N GLY A 154 -10.38 -12.44 -13.40
CA GLY A 154 -11.80 -12.73 -13.23
C GLY A 154 -12.68 -11.54 -13.58
N ILE A 155 -12.36 -10.35 -13.07
CA ILE A 155 -13.07 -9.10 -13.41
C ILE A 155 -12.99 -8.84 -14.92
N ALA A 156 -11.82 -8.99 -15.55
CA ALA A 156 -11.67 -8.81 -16.99
C ALA A 156 -12.53 -9.81 -17.80
N HIS A 157 -12.66 -11.05 -17.32
CA HIS A 157 -13.54 -12.05 -17.92
C HIS A 157 -15.02 -11.66 -17.78
N VAL A 158 -15.47 -11.28 -16.58
CA VAL A 158 -16.86 -10.85 -16.32
C VAL A 158 -17.21 -9.61 -17.14
N THR A 159 -16.31 -8.63 -17.22
CA THR A 159 -16.54 -7.40 -18.00
C THR A 159 -16.74 -7.70 -19.48
N ARG A 160 -15.95 -8.64 -20.04
CA ARG A 160 -16.10 -9.11 -21.42
C ARG A 160 -17.38 -9.89 -21.63
N TRP A 161 -17.74 -10.75 -20.68
CA TRP A 161 -18.96 -11.56 -20.73
C TRP A 161 -20.22 -10.69 -20.65
N CYS A 162 -20.27 -9.70 -19.76
CA CYS A 162 -21.35 -8.72 -19.69
C CYS A 162 -21.39 -7.82 -20.94
N GLY A 163 -20.23 -7.48 -21.52
CA GLY A 163 -20.14 -6.74 -22.78
C GLY A 163 -20.66 -7.54 -23.98
N ALA A 164 -20.41 -8.84 -24.02
CA ALA A 164 -20.90 -9.77 -25.05
C ALA A 164 -22.42 -10.04 -24.90
N ARG A 165 -22.94 -9.97 -23.67
CA ARG A 165 -24.36 -10.16 -23.35
C ARG A 165 -25.23 -8.93 -23.52
N ARG A 166 -24.68 -7.74 -23.80
CA ARG A 166 -25.49 -6.58 -24.18
C ARG A 166 -26.02 -6.77 -25.60
N PRO A 167 -27.31 -7.13 -25.79
CA PRO A 167 -27.89 -7.26 -27.11
C PRO A 167 -28.21 -5.84 -27.60
N GLY A 168 -27.81 -5.50 -28.82
CA GLY A 168 -28.46 -4.44 -29.59
C GLY A 168 -28.36 -2.99 -29.08
N ARG A 169 -27.17 -2.38 -29.20
CA ARG A 169 -27.08 -0.95 -29.58
C ARG A 169 -26.25 -0.75 -30.85
N ARG A 170 -26.40 -1.70 -31.78
CA ARG A 170 -25.92 -1.64 -33.17
C ARG A 170 -26.99 -2.19 -34.11
N ALA A 171 -28.12 -1.51 -34.18
CA ALA A 171 -28.95 -1.49 -35.37
C ALA A 171 -29.04 -0.01 -35.79
N GLY A 172 -28.36 0.34 -36.89
CA GLY A 172 -28.38 1.71 -37.43
C GLY A 172 -27.02 2.29 -37.80
N ARG A 173 -26.23 1.58 -38.62
CA ARG A 173 -25.48 2.13 -39.79
C ARG A 173 -24.48 1.08 -40.30
N ARG A 174 -24.89 0.36 -41.35
CA ARG A 174 -23.96 -0.28 -42.29
C ARG A 174 -23.36 0.81 -43.16
N ALA A 175 -22.03 0.96 -43.15
CA ALA A 175 -21.17 0.92 -44.35
C ALA A 175 -19.75 1.47 -44.07
N ARG A 176 -18.76 0.63 -44.44
CA ARG A 176 -17.35 0.94 -44.81
C ARG A 176 -16.36 1.39 -43.72
N SER A 177 -15.61 0.42 -43.18
CA SER A 177 -14.17 0.21 -43.49
C SER A 177 -13.59 -0.96 -42.66
N PRO A 178 -12.76 -1.84 -43.24
CA PRO A 178 -12.03 -2.86 -42.49
C PRO A 178 -10.67 -2.29 -42.08
N ALA A 179 -10.57 -1.74 -40.88
CA ALA A 179 -9.28 -1.39 -40.29
C ALA A 179 -9.35 -1.54 -38.77
N GLY A 180 -8.57 -2.50 -38.25
CA GLY A 180 -8.14 -2.55 -36.85
C GLY A 180 -9.25 -2.71 -35.82
N GLY A 181 -9.55 -3.95 -35.46
CA GLY A 181 -10.35 -4.26 -34.27
C GLY A 181 -9.71 -3.70 -33.00
N ALA A 182 -10.07 -2.48 -32.63
CA ALA A 182 -9.87 -1.96 -31.29
C ALA A 182 -10.94 -2.57 -30.37
N ALA A 183 -10.83 -3.87 -30.12
CA ALA A 183 -11.46 -4.49 -28.96
C ALA A 183 -10.87 -3.80 -27.72
N GLY A 184 -11.61 -2.84 -27.17
CA GLY A 184 -11.16 -1.97 -26.09
C GLY A 184 -10.61 -2.80 -24.93
N LYS A 185 -9.31 -2.67 -24.67
CA LYS A 185 -8.68 -3.14 -23.44
C LYS A 185 -9.52 -2.56 -22.28
N PRO A 186 -9.99 -3.35 -21.30
CA PRO A 186 -10.74 -2.80 -20.18
C PRO A 186 -9.88 -1.71 -19.54
N SER A 187 -10.38 -0.47 -19.54
CA SER A 187 -9.67 0.66 -18.95
C SER A 187 -9.45 0.37 -17.47
N VAL A 188 -8.30 0.75 -16.93
CA VAL A 188 -7.95 0.63 -15.49
C VAL A 188 -9.09 1.15 -14.60
N ARG A 189 -9.80 2.19 -15.05
CA ARG A 189 -10.96 2.77 -14.35
C ARG A 189 -12.12 1.79 -14.18
N VAL A 190 -12.38 0.94 -15.17
CA VAL A 190 -13.48 -0.04 -15.11
C VAL A 190 -13.14 -1.15 -14.12
N VAL A 191 -11.89 -1.63 -14.11
CA VAL A 191 -11.43 -2.63 -13.15
C VAL A 191 -11.47 -2.07 -11.73
N LEU A 192 -11.01 -0.82 -11.55
CA LEU A 192 -11.10 -0.13 -10.26
C LEU A 192 -12.55 0.00 -9.78
N LEU A 193 -13.47 0.46 -10.64
CA LEU A 193 -14.87 0.63 -10.26
C LEU A 193 -15.53 -0.71 -9.94
N ALA A 194 -15.26 -1.75 -10.73
CA ALA A 194 -15.79 -3.10 -10.48
C ALA A 194 -15.25 -3.68 -9.16
N LEU A 195 -13.94 -3.54 -8.89
CA LEU A 195 -13.32 -4.01 -7.66
C LEU A 195 -13.81 -3.22 -6.44
N GLY A 196 -13.93 -1.90 -6.56
CA GLY A 196 -14.47 -1.03 -5.52
C GLY A 196 -15.93 -1.37 -5.21
N ALA A 197 -16.76 -1.58 -6.24
CA ALA A 197 -18.15 -1.99 -6.07
C ALA A 197 -18.27 -3.38 -5.41
N ALA A 198 -17.44 -4.35 -5.82
CA ALA A 198 -17.42 -5.68 -5.22
C ALA A 198 -16.98 -5.63 -3.74
N SER A 199 -15.94 -4.84 -3.44
CA SER A 199 -15.45 -4.66 -2.05
C SER A 199 -16.49 -3.97 -1.18
N LEU A 200 -17.16 -2.93 -1.71
CA LEU A 200 -18.24 -2.24 -1.00
C LEU A 200 -19.44 -3.15 -0.76
N ALA A 201 -19.86 -3.93 -1.77
CA ALA A 201 -20.96 -4.89 -1.63
C ALA A 201 -20.63 -5.97 -0.58
N LEU A 202 -19.39 -6.48 -0.58
CA LEU A 202 -18.93 -7.42 0.43
C LEU A 202 -18.94 -6.80 1.83
N CYS A 203 -18.43 -5.57 2.01
CA CYS A 203 -18.48 -4.87 3.28
C CYS A 203 -19.90 -4.65 3.78
N CYS A 204 -20.82 -4.18 2.94
CA CYS A 204 -22.21 -3.96 3.32
C CYS A 204 -22.92 -5.29 3.66
N GLY A 205 -22.69 -6.34 2.88
CA GLY A 205 -23.25 -7.67 3.14
C GLY A 205 -22.73 -8.28 4.44
N ALA A 206 -21.42 -8.17 4.68
CA ALA A 206 -20.81 -8.62 5.94
C ALA A 206 -21.33 -7.80 7.13
N ALA A 207 -21.45 -6.48 7.00
CA ALA A 207 -21.98 -5.61 8.05
C ALA A 207 -23.43 -5.98 8.42
N ALA A 208 -24.28 -6.29 7.45
CA ALA A 208 -25.64 -6.75 7.71
C ALA A 208 -25.66 -8.07 8.49
N LEU A 209 -24.78 -9.01 8.13
CA LEU A 209 -24.66 -10.29 8.82
C LEU A 209 -24.15 -10.11 10.26
N TYR A 210 -23.11 -9.29 10.48
CA TYR A 210 -22.57 -9.03 11.82
C TYR A 210 -23.54 -8.25 12.70
N ALA A 211 -24.27 -7.27 12.14
CA ALA A 211 -25.30 -6.54 12.88
C ALA A 211 -26.38 -7.50 13.40
N ALA A 212 -26.83 -8.44 12.57
CA ALA A 212 -27.82 -9.44 12.96
C ALA A 212 -27.27 -10.49 13.93
N ALA A 213 -26.04 -10.98 13.71
CA ALA A 213 -25.47 -12.08 14.49
C ALA A 213 -24.89 -11.66 15.84
N GLU A 214 -24.30 -10.46 15.93
CA GLU A 214 -23.67 -9.96 17.16
C GLU A 214 -24.56 -8.97 17.93
N GLY A 215 -25.71 -8.57 17.36
CA GLY A 215 -26.61 -7.58 17.96
C GLY A 215 -26.06 -6.15 17.93
N TRP A 216 -25.13 -5.86 17.03
CA TRP A 216 -24.53 -4.53 16.88
C TRP A 216 -25.39 -3.60 16.02
N GLY A 217 -25.22 -2.29 16.20
CA GLY A 217 -25.73 -1.33 15.25
C GLY A 217 -25.10 -1.53 13.87
N TYR A 218 -25.84 -1.25 12.78
CA TYR A 218 -25.32 -1.43 11.42
C TYR A 218 -24.06 -0.59 11.16
N LEU A 219 -23.98 0.63 11.73
CA LEU A 219 -22.79 1.48 11.62
C LEU A 219 -21.58 0.85 12.32
N ASP A 220 -21.76 0.29 13.52
CA ASP A 220 -20.72 -0.40 14.29
C ASP A 220 -20.24 -1.66 13.55
N ALA A 221 -21.17 -2.40 12.95
CA ALA A 221 -20.85 -3.56 12.12
C ALA A 221 -20.09 -3.17 10.85
N LEU A 222 -20.44 -2.06 10.20
CA LEU A 222 -19.73 -1.54 9.04
C LEU A 222 -18.33 -1.04 9.42
N TYR A 223 -18.22 -0.34 10.55
CA TYR A 223 -16.95 0.08 11.13
C TYR A 223 -16.07 -1.14 11.45
N PHE A 224 -16.62 -2.18 12.08
CA PHE A 224 -15.93 -3.45 12.30
C PHE A 224 -15.43 -4.06 10.99
N CYS A 225 -16.27 -4.15 9.96
CA CYS A 225 -15.85 -4.67 8.65
C CYS A 225 -14.68 -3.88 8.08
N PHE A 226 -14.74 -2.54 8.13
CA PHE A 226 -13.64 -1.71 7.66
C PHE A 226 -12.37 -1.94 8.48
N VAL A 227 -12.43 -1.87 9.81
CA VAL A 227 -11.28 -2.04 10.72
C VAL A 227 -10.65 -3.43 10.59
N ALA A 228 -11.47 -4.47 10.47
CA ALA A 228 -11.01 -5.85 10.29
C ALA A 228 -10.41 -6.08 8.90
N PHE A 229 -11.13 -5.73 7.83
CA PHE A 229 -10.70 -6.03 6.46
C PHE A 229 -9.54 -5.16 5.98
N SER A 230 -9.41 -3.94 6.51
CA SER A 230 -8.24 -3.07 6.27
C SER A 230 -7.03 -3.45 7.11
N THR A 231 -7.13 -4.47 7.96
CA THR A 231 -6.06 -4.94 8.86
C THR A 231 -5.60 -3.89 9.89
N ILE A 232 -6.48 -2.95 10.26
CA ILE A 232 -6.23 -1.99 11.36
C ILE A 232 -6.38 -2.70 12.71
N GLY A 233 -7.49 -3.44 12.88
CA GLY A 233 -7.70 -4.34 14.02
C GLY A 233 -7.63 -3.71 15.41
N PHE A 234 -8.39 -2.65 15.70
CA PHE A 234 -8.40 -2.02 17.03
C PHE A 234 -8.82 -2.97 18.17
N GLY A 235 -9.70 -3.93 17.91
CA GLY A 235 -10.14 -4.91 18.90
C GLY A 235 -11.22 -4.43 19.86
N ASP A 236 -11.75 -3.24 19.64
CA ASP A 236 -12.93 -2.68 20.31
C ASP A 236 -14.21 -3.47 19.99
N LEU A 237 -14.37 -3.90 18.73
CA LEU A 237 -15.40 -4.82 18.28
C LEU A 237 -14.76 -6.07 17.69
N VAL A 238 -15.22 -7.24 18.14
CA VAL A 238 -14.66 -8.54 17.74
C VAL A 238 -15.77 -9.58 17.63
N SER A 239 -15.89 -10.20 16.45
CA SER A 239 -16.87 -11.24 16.21
C SER A 239 -16.49 -12.57 16.85
N GLY A 240 -17.49 -13.40 17.17
CA GLY A 240 -17.28 -14.76 17.66
C GLY A 240 -16.82 -14.87 19.11
N GLN A 241 -16.96 -13.82 19.91
CA GLN A 241 -16.57 -13.79 21.33
C GLN A 241 -17.69 -14.24 22.29
N GLN A 242 -18.95 -14.27 21.83
CA GLN A 242 -20.07 -14.67 22.68
C GLN A 242 -20.01 -16.17 22.98
N ALA A 243 -20.44 -16.55 24.19
CA ALA A 243 -20.39 -17.93 24.66
C ALA A 243 -21.33 -18.87 23.88
N ARG A 244 -22.46 -18.35 23.38
CA ARG A 244 -23.45 -19.09 22.59
C ARG A 244 -23.96 -18.26 21.42
N TYR A 245 -24.00 -18.87 20.24
CA TYR A 245 -24.64 -18.37 19.03
C TYR A 245 -25.60 -19.46 18.52
N ASP A 246 -26.72 -19.07 17.94
CA ASP A 246 -27.58 -20.00 17.21
C ASP A 246 -26.84 -20.49 15.95
N GLY A 247 -26.62 -21.80 15.83
CA GLY A 247 -25.84 -22.37 14.72
C GLY A 247 -24.32 -22.09 14.81
N GLN A 248 -23.75 -22.20 16.01
CA GLN A 248 -22.36 -21.85 16.33
C GLN A 248 -21.29 -22.35 15.33
N GLY A 249 -21.44 -23.55 14.78
CA GLY A 249 -20.51 -24.09 13.77
C GLY A 249 -20.56 -23.31 12.44
N LEU A 250 -21.77 -23.07 11.93
CA LEU A 250 -21.97 -22.37 10.66
C LEU A 250 -21.50 -20.92 10.75
N TYR A 251 -21.81 -20.23 11.86
CA TYR A 251 -21.35 -18.86 12.07
C TYR A 251 -19.83 -18.76 12.11
N ARG A 252 -19.13 -19.71 12.75
CA ARG A 252 -17.65 -19.71 12.81
C ARG A 252 -17.03 -19.86 11.43
N VAL A 253 -17.54 -20.80 10.62
CA VAL A 253 -17.07 -21.00 9.26
C VAL A 253 -17.37 -19.77 8.40
N ALA A 254 -18.59 -19.24 8.50
CA ALA A 254 -19.00 -18.02 7.79
C ALA A 254 -18.11 -16.83 8.17
N ASN A 255 -17.87 -16.61 9.47
CA ASN A 255 -17.01 -15.54 9.98
C ASN A 255 -15.58 -15.67 9.43
N PHE A 256 -15.01 -16.88 9.41
CA PHE A 256 -13.67 -17.11 8.84
C PHE A 256 -13.64 -16.79 7.34
N VAL A 257 -14.63 -17.28 6.58
CA VAL A 257 -14.73 -17.02 5.12
C VAL A 257 -14.93 -15.54 4.84
N LEU A 258 -15.76 -14.84 5.63
CA LEU A 258 -16.02 -13.41 5.47
C LEU A 258 -14.78 -12.57 5.81
N LEU A 259 -14.08 -12.87 6.91
CA LEU A 259 -12.82 -12.21 7.26
C LEU A 259 -11.76 -12.43 6.17
N LEU A 260 -11.57 -13.67 5.72
CA LEU A 260 -10.60 -13.97 4.67
C LEU A 260 -10.96 -13.26 3.35
N SER A 261 -12.22 -13.35 2.91
CA SER A 261 -12.69 -12.71 1.68
C SER A 261 -12.60 -11.19 1.76
N GLY A 262 -12.98 -10.62 2.91
CA GLY A 262 -12.94 -9.20 3.18
C GLY A 262 -11.54 -8.63 3.11
N VAL A 263 -10.58 -9.24 3.83
CA VAL A 263 -9.18 -8.83 3.79
C VAL A 263 -8.61 -8.96 2.38
N CYS A 264 -8.90 -10.06 1.67
CA CYS A 264 -8.43 -10.23 0.29
C CYS A 264 -8.95 -9.14 -0.66
N CYS A 265 -10.24 -8.79 -0.55
CA CYS A 265 -10.87 -7.75 -1.37
C CYS A 265 -10.33 -6.35 -1.03
N LEU A 266 -10.21 -6.00 0.25
CA LEU A 266 -9.69 -4.70 0.66
C LEU A 266 -8.20 -4.54 0.35
N TYR A 267 -7.39 -5.57 0.56
CA TYR A 267 -5.99 -5.59 0.13
C TYR A 267 -5.86 -5.32 -1.37
N SER A 268 -6.71 -5.98 -2.17
CA SER A 268 -6.75 -5.77 -3.61
C SER A 268 -7.14 -4.33 -3.95
N LEU A 269 -8.16 -3.78 -3.27
CA LEU A 269 -8.59 -2.40 -3.46
C LEU A 269 -7.46 -1.40 -3.13
N PHE A 270 -6.79 -1.55 -1.99
CA PHE A 270 -5.67 -0.69 -1.59
C PHE A 270 -4.51 -0.74 -2.58
N ASN A 271 -4.17 -1.93 -3.10
CA ASN A 271 -3.14 -2.05 -4.13
C ASN A 271 -3.50 -1.26 -5.39
N VAL A 272 -4.75 -1.35 -5.86
CA VAL A 272 -5.17 -0.58 -7.06
C VAL A 272 -5.26 0.92 -6.75
N VAL A 273 -5.77 1.31 -5.57
CA VAL A 273 -5.80 2.72 -5.13
C VAL A 273 -4.39 3.30 -5.06
N SER A 274 -3.39 2.53 -4.61
CA SER A 274 -1.99 2.98 -4.56
C SER A 274 -1.45 3.40 -5.93
N ILE A 275 -1.92 2.77 -7.01
CA ILE A 275 -1.55 3.14 -8.39
C ILE A 275 -2.11 4.52 -8.74
N LEU A 276 -3.35 4.81 -8.34
CA LEU A 276 -3.96 6.12 -8.56
C LEU A 276 -3.24 7.22 -7.78
N VAL A 277 -2.86 6.92 -6.54
CA VAL A 277 -2.07 7.85 -5.71
C VAL A 277 -0.75 8.17 -6.39
N ARG A 278 -0.02 7.16 -6.90
CA ARG A 278 1.21 7.37 -7.69
C ARG A 278 0.97 8.23 -8.93
N GLN A 279 -0.11 7.97 -9.68
CA GLN A 279 -0.46 8.77 -10.86
C GLN A 279 -0.80 10.21 -10.51
N ALA A 280 -1.54 10.44 -9.43
CA ALA A 280 -1.90 11.77 -8.94
C ALA A 280 -0.66 12.56 -8.50
N VAL A 281 0.27 11.94 -7.77
CA VAL A 281 1.53 12.57 -7.35
C VAL A 281 2.40 12.93 -8.56
N ASN A 282 2.56 12.02 -9.52
CA ASN A 282 3.32 12.29 -10.74
C ASN A 282 2.70 13.42 -11.57
N TRP A 283 1.37 13.45 -11.66
CA TRP A 283 0.66 14.55 -12.33
C TRP A 283 0.87 15.88 -11.62
N ALA A 284 0.83 15.92 -10.29
CA ALA A 284 1.06 17.13 -9.50
C ALA A 284 2.48 17.69 -9.70
N LEU A 285 3.50 16.81 -9.68
CA LEU A 285 4.89 17.19 -9.95
C LEU A 285 5.08 17.72 -11.38
N GLY A 286 4.49 17.06 -12.38
CA GLY A 286 4.54 17.54 -13.77
C GLY A 286 3.90 18.91 -13.95
N ARG A 287 2.81 19.19 -13.22
CA ARG A 287 2.16 20.50 -13.21
C ARG A 287 3.03 21.56 -12.54
N ALA A 288 3.68 21.24 -11.43
CA ALA A 288 4.60 22.15 -10.74
C ALA A 288 5.83 22.49 -11.59
N ALA A 289 6.42 21.51 -12.26
CA ALA A 289 7.54 21.72 -13.19
C ALA A 289 7.13 22.56 -14.42
N GLY A 290 5.95 22.31 -14.99
CA GLY A 290 5.41 23.07 -16.12
C GLY A 290 5.03 24.52 -15.79
N ALA A 291 4.66 24.80 -14.54
CA ALA A 291 4.43 26.16 -14.04
C ALA A 291 5.74 26.95 -13.89
N GLY A 292 6.85 26.29 -13.52
CA GLY A 292 8.18 26.88 -13.46
C GLY A 292 8.70 27.34 -14.83
N CYS A 293 8.53 26.53 -15.88
CA CYS A 293 9.00 26.87 -17.23
C CYS A 293 8.25 28.04 -17.90
N ARG A 294 7.01 28.35 -17.50
CA ARG A 294 6.30 29.54 -18.01
C ARG A 294 6.80 30.86 -17.41
N ARG A 295 7.47 30.83 -16.25
CA ARG A 295 8.07 32.03 -15.65
C ARG A 295 9.43 32.40 -16.25
N GLY A 296 10.08 31.50 -16.99
CA GLY A 296 11.40 31.73 -17.61
C GLY A 296 11.39 32.17 -19.08
N ARG A 297 10.22 32.28 -19.74
CA ARG A 297 10.12 32.64 -21.17
C ARG A 297 9.46 34.01 -21.37
N GLY A 298 10.02 35.02 -20.73
CA GLY A 298 9.76 36.43 -21.04
C GLY A 298 11.00 37.04 -21.70
N ARG A 299 10.82 37.65 -22.89
CA ARG A 299 11.82 38.27 -23.78
C ARG A 299 12.48 37.35 -24.82
N GLY A 300 11.69 36.96 -25.82
CA GLY A 300 12.20 36.72 -27.18
C GLY A 300 11.38 37.58 -28.14
N GLY A 301 12.03 38.52 -28.83
CA GLY A 301 11.40 39.54 -29.68
C GLY A 301 10.62 38.97 -30.89
N PRO A 302 9.88 39.82 -31.61
CA PRO A 302 8.93 39.39 -32.64
C PRO A 302 9.62 38.80 -33.88
N PRO A 303 8.93 37.93 -34.65
CA PRO A 303 9.51 37.25 -35.79
C PRO A 303 9.64 38.21 -36.98
N ARG A 304 10.85 38.40 -37.50
CA ARG A 304 11.05 39.11 -38.78
C ARG A 304 10.59 38.21 -39.94
N ARG A 305 9.57 38.70 -40.64
CA ARG A 305 9.10 38.22 -41.95
C ARG A 305 10.15 38.48 -43.05
N ASN A 306 10.17 37.56 -44.00
CA ASN A 306 10.42 37.69 -45.44
C ASN A 306 11.75 38.30 -45.93
N ALA A 307 12.54 37.47 -46.61
CA ALA A 307 13.39 37.91 -47.71
C ALA A 307 13.25 36.92 -48.88
N VAL A 308 12.68 37.43 -49.97
CA VAL A 308 12.57 36.79 -51.29
C VAL A 308 13.85 37.10 -52.06
N GLY A 309 14.52 36.08 -52.60
CA GLY A 309 15.62 36.22 -53.56
C GLY A 309 15.21 35.58 -54.90
N PRO A 310 15.64 36.11 -56.06
CA PRO A 310 15.01 35.81 -57.35
C PRO A 310 15.53 34.53 -58.01
N GLY A 311 14.71 34.04 -58.94
CA GLY A 311 14.75 32.69 -59.50
C GLY A 311 15.94 32.31 -60.39
N ARG A 312 16.09 31.00 -60.57
CA ARG A 312 16.51 30.37 -61.83
C ARG A 312 15.68 29.10 -62.06
N VAL A 313 15.14 29.01 -63.26
CA VAL A 313 14.30 27.94 -63.80
C VAL A 313 15.17 26.97 -64.60
N ARG A 314 15.07 25.65 -64.38
CA ARG A 314 14.72 24.65 -65.43
C ARG A 314 14.79 23.19 -64.94
N SER A 315 13.80 22.42 -65.41
CA SER A 315 13.78 20.99 -65.78
C SER A 315 14.18 19.97 -64.70
N GLY A 316 13.35 19.02 -64.27
CA GLY A 316 12.46 18.16 -65.04
C GLY A 316 13.06 16.74 -65.10
N ALA A 317 12.69 15.84 -64.18
CA ALA A 317 12.79 14.38 -64.33
C ALA A 317 12.09 13.67 -63.15
N ARG A 318 11.17 12.75 -63.49
CA ARG A 318 10.63 11.74 -62.58
C ARG A 318 11.72 10.69 -62.30
N GLY A 319 11.87 10.29 -61.05
CA GLY A 319 12.72 9.17 -60.67
C GLY A 319 12.59 8.89 -59.17
N ALA A 320 12.08 7.71 -58.84
CA ALA A 320 11.93 7.21 -57.49
C ALA A 320 13.30 6.91 -56.85
N ALA A 321 13.48 7.27 -55.58
CA ALA A 321 14.33 6.57 -54.62
C ALA A 321 14.12 7.14 -53.21
N GLU A 322 14.20 6.25 -52.25
CA GLU A 322 14.01 6.39 -50.82
C GLU A 322 14.93 7.45 -50.18
N ALA A 323 14.40 8.17 -49.19
CA ALA A 323 15.20 8.79 -48.15
C ALA A 323 14.41 8.88 -46.85
N ASP A 324 14.92 8.15 -45.85
CA ASP A 324 14.67 8.32 -44.43
C ASP A 324 14.73 9.79 -44.03
N GLY A 325 13.72 10.22 -43.29
CA GLY A 325 13.59 11.60 -42.83
C GLY A 325 12.72 11.67 -41.59
N SER A 326 13.32 11.35 -40.45
CA SER A 326 12.73 11.50 -39.12
C SER A 326 12.26 12.94 -38.90
N SER A 327 10.94 13.16 -38.88
CA SER A 327 10.33 14.35 -38.30
C SER A 327 9.33 13.93 -37.23
N GLY A 328 9.88 13.69 -36.04
CA GLY A 328 9.14 13.41 -34.82
C GLY A 328 8.34 14.63 -34.37
N ALA A 329 7.16 14.83 -34.95
CA ALA A 329 6.11 15.61 -34.34
C ALA A 329 5.67 14.88 -33.06
N ARG A 330 6.19 15.32 -31.91
CA ARG A 330 5.79 14.85 -30.57
C ARG A 330 4.31 15.17 -30.34
N ARG A 331 3.43 14.28 -30.80
CA ARG A 331 2.11 14.08 -30.20
C ARG A 331 2.33 13.37 -28.87
N LEU A 332 2.16 14.14 -27.80
CA LEU A 332 1.92 13.66 -26.45
C LEU A 332 0.62 12.86 -26.44
N SER A 333 0.69 11.59 -26.86
CA SER A 333 -0.34 10.61 -26.55
C SER A 333 0.21 9.78 -25.42
N GLY A 334 -0.42 9.85 -24.25
CA GLY A 334 -0.08 9.01 -23.11
C GLY A 334 -0.22 7.55 -23.50
N GLU A 335 0.91 6.90 -23.76
CA GLU A 335 0.99 5.45 -23.78
C GLU A 335 0.67 4.98 -22.36
N MET A 336 -0.56 4.47 -22.21
CA MET A 336 -0.94 3.67 -21.06
C MET A 336 0.00 2.48 -21.01
N VAL A 337 0.93 2.50 -20.06
CA VAL A 337 1.80 1.38 -19.72
C VAL A 337 0.92 0.13 -19.57
N SER A 338 1.20 -0.88 -20.39
CA SER A 338 0.41 -2.10 -20.48
C SER A 338 0.50 -2.87 -19.17
N MET A 339 -0.58 -3.54 -18.77
CA MET A 339 -0.58 -4.45 -17.60
C MET A 339 0.56 -5.49 -17.67
N LYS A 340 0.93 -5.90 -18.89
CA LYS A 340 2.10 -6.76 -19.14
C LYS A 340 3.42 -6.08 -18.79
N ASP A 341 3.57 -4.79 -19.03
CA ASP A 341 4.80 -4.03 -18.76
C ASP A 341 4.94 -3.74 -17.26
N LEU A 342 3.82 -3.56 -16.53
CA LEU A 342 3.84 -3.41 -15.07
C LEU A 342 4.06 -4.74 -14.32
N LEU A 343 3.45 -5.84 -14.78
CA LEU A 343 3.74 -7.17 -14.25
C LEU A 343 5.16 -7.63 -14.62
N ALA A 344 5.65 -7.25 -15.80
CA ALA A 344 7.04 -7.44 -16.18
C ALA A 344 7.99 -6.54 -15.36
N ALA A 345 7.60 -5.31 -15.03
CA ALA A 345 8.40 -4.44 -14.16
C ALA A 345 8.49 -4.97 -12.73
N ASN A 346 7.39 -5.51 -12.17
CA ASN A 346 7.41 -6.19 -10.88
C ASN A 346 8.19 -7.51 -10.92
N LYS A 347 8.07 -8.30 -12.00
CA LYS A 347 8.93 -9.50 -12.19
C LYS A 347 10.39 -9.13 -12.40
N ALA A 348 10.68 -8.03 -13.10
CA ALA A 348 12.03 -7.56 -13.37
C ALA A 348 12.67 -6.95 -12.13
N SER A 349 11.92 -6.24 -11.29
CA SER A 349 12.41 -5.74 -10.01
C SER A 349 12.63 -6.88 -9.02
N LEU A 350 11.77 -7.89 -9.00
CA LEU A 350 11.92 -9.10 -8.18
C LEU A 350 13.09 -9.96 -8.70
N ALA A 351 13.26 -10.10 -10.01
CA ALA A 351 14.40 -10.77 -10.63
C ALA A 351 15.70 -9.98 -10.42
N ALA A 352 15.66 -8.64 -10.44
CA ALA A 352 16.82 -7.80 -10.13
C ALA A 352 17.19 -7.88 -8.65
N LEU A 353 16.22 -7.89 -7.74
CA LEU A 353 16.43 -8.13 -6.31
C LEU A 353 16.95 -9.54 -6.04
N GLN A 354 16.37 -10.56 -6.66
CA GLN A 354 16.85 -11.95 -6.57
C GLN A 354 18.26 -12.09 -7.16
N LYS A 355 18.58 -11.36 -8.23
CA LYS A 355 19.91 -11.32 -8.83
C LYS A 355 20.91 -10.58 -7.97
N GLN A 356 20.53 -9.46 -7.35
CA GLN A 356 21.38 -8.74 -6.42
C GLN A 356 21.63 -9.54 -5.13
N LEU A 357 20.61 -10.24 -4.64
CA LEU A 357 20.73 -11.15 -3.50
C LEU A 357 21.55 -12.39 -3.86
N SER A 358 21.42 -12.94 -5.07
CA SER A 358 22.23 -14.08 -5.51
C SER A 358 23.68 -13.69 -5.81
N GLU A 359 23.93 -12.49 -6.35
CA GLU A 359 25.27 -11.94 -6.56
C GLU A 359 25.93 -11.57 -5.23
N ALA A 360 25.17 -11.04 -4.26
CA ALA A 360 25.66 -10.79 -2.91
C ALA A 360 25.91 -12.07 -2.11
N ALA A 361 25.10 -13.12 -2.30
CA ALA A 361 25.27 -14.41 -1.65
C ALA A 361 26.34 -15.30 -2.30
N SER A 362 26.62 -15.13 -3.60
CA SER A 362 27.60 -15.95 -4.34
C SER A 362 29.02 -15.40 -4.35
N GLY A 363 29.28 -14.26 -3.69
CA GLY A 363 30.63 -13.79 -3.39
C GLY A 363 31.59 -13.72 -4.59
N ARG A 364 31.10 -13.51 -5.81
CA ARG A 364 31.97 -13.47 -7.00
C ARG A 364 32.71 -12.12 -7.07
N PRO A 365 34.05 -12.10 -6.95
CA PRO A 365 34.81 -10.86 -7.12
C PRO A 365 34.79 -10.45 -8.60
N ARG A 366 34.62 -9.14 -8.85
CA ARG A 366 34.91 -8.53 -10.16
C ARG A 366 36.36 -8.88 -10.53
N ARG A 367 36.57 -9.51 -11.69
CA ARG A 367 37.90 -9.66 -12.29
C ARG A 367 38.50 -8.27 -12.53
N ALA A 368 39.40 -7.86 -11.64
CA ALA A 368 40.47 -6.92 -11.93
C ALA A 368 41.77 -7.65 -11.61
N SER A 369 42.71 -7.57 -12.54
CA SER A 369 44.06 -8.13 -12.49
C SER A 369 44.80 -7.80 -11.17
N THR A 370 45.26 -8.84 -10.46
CA THR A 370 46.29 -8.82 -9.40
C THR A 370 47.71 -8.70 -10.00
N PRO A 371 48.81 -8.45 -9.23
CA PRO A 371 49.04 -8.72 -7.78
C PRO A 371 49.90 -7.63 -7.03
N PRO A 372 50.51 -7.87 -5.82
CA PRO A 372 50.17 -8.73 -4.67
C PRO A 372 50.19 -8.03 -3.27
N ALA A 373 49.67 -8.76 -2.26
CA ALA A 373 50.09 -8.88 -0.85
C ALA A 373 49.97 -7.67 0.11
N ASP A 374 49.00 -7.70 1.03
CA ASP A 374 49.20 -8.04 2.46
C ASP A 374 47.91 -7.82 3.29
N ASP A 375 47.60 -8.87 4.07
CA ASP A 375 46.87 -9.00 5.35
C ASP A 375 45.54 -8.31 5.74
N GLU A 376 44.76 -9.14 6.45
CA GLU A 376 43.82 -8.88 7.55
C GLU A 376 42.39 -8.32 7.30
N PHE A 377 41.45 -9.26 7.28
CA PHE A 377 40.29 -9.35 8.18
C PHE A 377 39.47 -8.06 8.46
N SER A 378 38.58 -7.65 7.55
CA SER A 378 37.36 -6.93 7.94
C SER A 378 36.31 -6.90 6.84
N GLY A 379 35.22 -7.65 7.03
CA GLY A 379 34.09 -7.72 6.09
C GLY A 379 32.74 -7.66 6.79
N GLY A 380 32.62 -6.87 7.86
CA GLY A 380 31.35 -6.60 8.52
C GLY A 380 30.51 -5.59 7.74
N VAL A 381 29.32 -5.99 7.30
CA VAL A 381 28.35 -5.14 6.62
C VAL A 381 27.50 -4.39 7.65
N GLY A 382 27.49 -3.05 7.62
CA GLY A 382 26.54 -2.22 8.38
C GLY A 382 27.15 -1.03 9.11
N ALA A 383 26.28 -0.17 9.65
CA ALA A 383 26.53 1.17 10.19
C ALA A 383 27.62 1.33 11.28
N PHE A 384 28.30 0.27 11.67
CA PHE A 384 29.48 0.28 12.53
C PHE A 384 30.80 0.62 11.80
N ALA A 385 30.89 0.43 10.48
CA ALA A 385 32.09 0.77 9.70
C ALA A 385 32.38 2.29 9.64
N VAL A 386 31.35 3.13 9.83
CA VAL A 386 31.47 4.60 9.80
C VAL A 386 32.03 5.16 11.12
N MET A 387 31.97 4.40 12.22
CA MET A 387 32.53 4.84 13.51
C MET A 387 34.03 4.57 13.66
N ASN A 388 34.58 3.57 12.95
CA ASN A 388 36.00 3.23 13.09
C ASN A 388 36.93 4.22 12.35
N GLY A 389 36.46 4.84 11.27
CA GLY A 389 37.23 5.87 10.55
C GLY A 389 37.40 7.18 11.34
N ARG A 390 36.52 7.45 12.32
CA ARG A 390 36.56 8.68 13.13
C ARG A 390 37.37 8.56 14.43
N LEU A 391 37.77 7.33 14.80
CA LEU A 391 38.67 7.06 15.94
C LEU A 391 40.13 6.93 15.52
N ALA A 392 40.42 6.69 14.23
CA ALA A 392 41.78 6.65 13.69
C ALA A 392 42.34 8.05 13.37
N GLU A 393 41.49 9.03 13.04
CA GLU A 393 41.93 10.42 12.79
C GLU A 393 42.32 11.17 14.07
N THR A 394 41.95 10.68 15.26
CA THR A 394 42.32 11.29 16.55
C THR A 394 43.54 10.64 17.23
N SER A 395 44.04 9.52 16.72
CA SER A 395 45.24 8.84 17.23
C SER A 395 46.51 9.05 16.38
N ALA A 396 46.40 9.64 15.19
CA ALA A 396 47.54 10.01 14.34
C ALA A 396 48.10 11.43 14.61
N GLY A 397 47.67 12.06 15.71
CA GLY A 397 48.12 13.38 16.15
C GLY A 397 48.67 13.34 17.58
N ARG A 398 49.70 12.53 17.83
CA ARG A 398 50.65 12.70 18.95
C ARG A 398 51.96 12.00 18.68
#